data_AF-A0A7K6AG40-F1
#
_entry.id   AF-A0A7K6AG40-F1
#
_cell.length_a   1.000
_cell.length_b   1.000
_cell.length_c   1.000
_cell.angle_alpha   90.00
_cell.angle_beta   90.00
_cell.angle_gamma   90.00
#
_symmetry.space_group_name_H-M   'P 1'
#
loop_
_entity.id
_entity.type
_entity.pdbx_description
1 polymer ?
#
loop_
_entity_poly.entity_id
_entity_poly.type
_entity_poly.pdbx_seq_one_letter_code
_entity_poly.pdbx_strand_id
1 'polypeptide(L)'
;PPLAEETVTMTVMFAEYQSHVGDQDALKLTAAGTVQETGQVVAKELRVRLHTPELTLMLLAPAVVGQETPIQVVFQNPLPEALTGTTLRMEGAGIACHKPMLL
;
A
#
# COMPACT_ATOMS: atom_id res chain seq x y z
N PRO A 1 7.32 32.69 20.78
CA PRO A 1 6.73 34.01 21.10
C PRO A 1 5.22 33.97 20.91
N PRO A 2 4.43 34.95 21.41
CA PRO A 2 3.00 35.01 21.08
C PRO A 2 2.81 35.04 19.55
N LEU A 3 1.87 34.23 19.04
CA LEU A 3 1.61 34.01 17.61
C LEU A 3 2.75 33.35 16.81
N ALA A 4 3.76 32.77 17.49
CA ALA A 4 4.79 32.00 16.82
C ALA A 4 4.31 30.59 16.49
N GLU A 5 4.73 30.10 15.33
CA GLU A 5 4.57 28.71 14.92
C GLU A 5 5.91 28.01 15.05
N GLU A 6 5.89 26.80 15.63
CA GLU A 6 7.05 25.91 15.67
C GLU A 6 6.67 24.58 15.02
N THR A 7 7.57 24.07 14.18
CA THR A 7 7.38 22.82 13.45
C THR A 7 8.33 21.76 13.99
N VAL A 8 7.77 20.61 14.37
CA VAL A 8 8.53 19.41 14.74
C VAL A 8 8.33 18.37 13.64
N THR A 9 9.41 17.81 13.13
CA THR A 9 9.38 16.74 12.13
C THR A 9 9.75 15.40 12.75
N MET A 10 9.07 14.34 12.32
CA MET A 10 9.38 12.96 12.68
C MET A 10 9.33 12.12 11.41
N THR A 11 10.34 11.29 11.22
CA THR A 11 10.38 10.31 10.13
C THR A 11 9.98 8.95 10.68
N VAL A 12 9.04 8.28 10.00
CA VAL A 12 8.67 6.89 10.29
C VAL A 12 9.35 6.00 9.25
N MET A 13 10.29 5.17 9.68
CA MET A 13 11.09 4.31 8.84
C MET A 13 10.31 3.04 8.48
N PHE A 14 10.52 2.51 7.27
CA PHE A 14 9.91 1.25 6.82
C PHE A 14 10.14 0.10 7.82
N ALA A 15 11.34 0.02 8.39
CA ALA A 15 11.71 -1.02 9.35
C ALA A 15 10.84 -1.05 10.62
N GLU A 16 10.20 0.05 10.99
CA GLU A 16 9.34 0.16 12.17
C GLU A 16 7.95 -0.47 11.96
N TYR A 17 7.48 -0.53 10.71
CA TYR A 17 6.14 -1.04 10.39
C TYR A 17 6.11 -2.20 9.40
N GLN A 18 7.25 -2.59 8.82
CA GLN A 18 7.35 -3.64 7.81
C GLN A 18 6.70 -4.97 8.21
N SER A 19 6.79 -5.36 9.49
CA SER A 19 6.21 -6.61 10.02
C SER A 19 4.68 -6.62 10.06
N HIS A 20 4.05 -5.47 9.82
CA HIS A 20 2.60 -5.29 9.85
C HIS A 20 2.02 -4.94 8.47
N VAL A 21 2.86 -4.83 7.44
CA VAL A 21 2.44 -4.56 6.07
C VAL A 21 1.62 -5.74 5.54
N GLY A 22 0.44 -5.46 4.98
CA GLY A 22 -0.50 -6.48 4.50
C GLY A 22 -1.63 -6.76 5.47
N ASP A 23 -1.34 -6.81 6.78
CA ASP A 23 -2.36 -6.92 7.83
C ASP A 23 -2.98 -5.55 8.17
N GLN A 24 -2.21 -4.47 8.00
CA GLN A 24 -2.70 -3.10 8.16
C GLN A 24 -2.73 -2.34 6.83
N ASP A 25 -3.79 -1.54 6.63
CA ASP A 25 -3.98 -0.70 5.44
C ASP A 25 -3.51 0.75 5.65
N ALA A 26 -3.10 1.10 6.86
CA ALA A 26 -2.74 2.46 7.23
C ALA A 26 -1.88 2.53 8.50
N LEU A 27 -1.02 3.54 8.57
CA LEU A 27 -0.39 4.00 9.81
C LEU A 27 -1.35 4.93 10.56
N LYS A 28 -1.45 4.75 11.88
CA LYS A 28 -2.20 5.65 12.77
C LYS A 28 -1.22 6.39 13.66
N LEU A 29 -1.06 7.68 13.41
CA LEU A 29 -0.13 8.55 14.12
C LEU A 29 -0.91 9.47 15.06
N THR A 30 -0.46 9.58 16.31
CA THR A 30 -1.05 10.50 17.29
C THR A 30 0.03 11.44 17.79
N ALA A 31 -0.24 12.74 17.70
CA ALA A 31 0.58 13.77 18.32
C ALA A 31 -0.20 14.37 19.49
N ALA A 32 0.44 14.49 20.65
CA ALA A 32 -0.14 15.13 21.83
C ALA A 32 0.85 16.14 22.41
N GLY A 33 0.34 17.29 22.83
CA GLY A 33 1.10 18.36 23.48
C GLY A 33 0.44 18.73 24.79
N THR A 34 1.24 19.07 25.79
CA THR A 34 0.77 19.55 27.09
C THR A 34 1.26 20.97 27.31
N VAL A 35 0.34 21.88 27.63
CA VAL A 35 0.66 23.25 28.04
C VAL A 35 0.93 23.20 29.54
N GLN A 36 2.18 23.34 29.95
CA GLN A 36 2.59 23.14 31.34
C GLN A 36 1.93 24.16 32.29
N GLU A 37 1.76 25.40 31.85
CA GLU A 37 1.22 26.50 32.64
C GLU A 37 -0.27 26.31 32.96
N THR A 38 -1.05 25.76 32.03
CA THR A 38 -2.50 25.57 32.18
C THR A 38 -2.90 24.13 32.48
N GLY A 39 -1.98 23.17 32.32
CA GLY A 39 -2.26 21.74 32.39
C GLY A 39 -3.10 21.19 31.22
N GLN A 40 -3.42 22.01 30.23
CA GLN A 40 -4.24 21.60 29.10
C GLN A 40 -3.48 20.64 28.18
N VAL A 41 -4.15 19.57 27.76
CA VAL A 41 -3.63 18.64 26.76
C VAL A 41 -4.35 18.85 25.43
N VAL A 42 -3.59 18.93 24.35
CA VAL A 42 -4.09 18.90 22.97
C VAL A 42 -3.60 17.64 22.30
N ALA A 43 -4.46 16.99 21.53
CA ALA A 43 -4.08 15.79 20.78
C ALA A 43 -4.69 15.83 19.38
N LYS A 44 -3.95 15.29 18.41
CA LYS A 44 -4.39 15.14 17.03
C LYS A 44 -4.00 13.77 16.52
N GLU A 45 -4.91 13.13 15.80
CA GLU A 45 -4.66 11.87 15.12
C GLU A 45 -4.59 12.09 13.61
N LEU A 46 -3.70 11.36 12.95
CA LEU A 46 -3.55 11.30 11.50
C LEU A 46 -3.51 9.83 11.06
N ARG A 47 -4.38 9.45 10.12
CA ARG A 47 -4.35 8.14 9.49
C ARG A 47 -3.76 8.26 8.09
N VAL A 48 -2.65 7.59 7.85
CA VAL A 48 -1.93 7.59 6.56
C VAL A 48 -2.10 6.21 5.93
N ARG A 49 -2.86 6.11 4.83
CA ARG A 49 -3.01 4.83 4.11
C ARG A 49 -1.69 4.41 3.49
N LEU A 50 -1.32 3.14 3.69
CA LEU A 50 -0.21 2.54 2.97
C LEU A 50 -0.64 2.31 1.52
N HIS A 51 0.23 2.64 0.56
CA HIS A 51 -0.10 2.48 -0.85
C HIS A 51 -0.27 0.99 -1.18
N THR A 52 -1.46 0.61 -1.66
CA THR A 52 -1.71 -0.74 -2.18
C THR A 52 -0.99 -0.89 -3.51
N PRO A 53 -0.12 -1.89 -3.71
CA PRO A 53 0.56 -2.05 -5.00
C PRO A 53 -0.44 -2.21 -6.14
N GLU A 54 -0.11 -1.63 -7.29
CA GLU A 54 -0.93 -1.74 -8.49
C GLU A 54 -0.61 -3.04 -9.24
N LEU A 55 -1.67 -3.69 -9.74
CA LEU A 55 -1.58 -4.82 -10.64
C LEU A 55 -2.27 -4.43 -11.95
N THR A 56 -1.48 -4.28 -13.02
CA THR A 56 -2.01 -3.88 -14.32
C THR A 56 -2.25 -5.10 -15.20
N LEU A 57 -3.42 -5.17 -15.84
CA LEU A 57 -3.76 -6.20 -16.81
C LEU A 57 -4.04 -5.55 -18.17
N MET A 58 -3.33 -6.01 -19.20
CA MET A 58 -3.41 -5.42 -20.54
C MET A 58 -3.66 -6.49 -21.59
N LEU A 59 -4.50 -6.17 -22.57
CA LEU A 59 -4.64 -6.96 -23.80
C LEU A 59 -3.51 -6.62 -24.76
N LEU A 60 -2.80 -7.64 -25.24
CA LEU A 60 -1.73 -7.45 -26.22
C LEU A 60 -2.24 -7.52 -27.67
N ALA A 61 -3.46 -8.02 -27.87
CA ALA A 61 -4.14 -8.10 -29.15
C ALA A 61 -5.67 -8.07 -28.97
N PRO A 62 -6.46 -7.80 -30.03
CA PRO A 62 -7.91 -7.89 -29.96
C PRO A 62 -8.39 -9.27 -29.50
N ALA A 63 -9.34 -9.30 -28.56
CA ALA A 63 -9.97 -10.54 -28.11
C ALA A 63 -11.05 -10.97 -29.11
N VAL A 64 -10.83 -12.07 -29.82
CA VAL A 64 -11.76 -12.61 -30.83
C VAL A 64 -12.26 -13.98 -30.38
N VAL A 65 -13.57 -14.21 -30.48
CA VAL A 65 -14.21 -15.48 -30.08
C VAL A 65 -13.58 -16.65 -30.85
N GLY A 66 -13.19 -17.70 -30.12
CA GLY A 66 -12.57 -18.90 -30.68
C GLY A 66 -11.07 -18.77 -30.99
N GLN A 67 -10.43 -17.64 -30.65
CA GLN A 67 -9.00 -17.44 -30.85
C GLN A 67 -8.28 -17.25 -29.50
N GLU A 68 -7.00 -17.63 -29.47
CA GLU A 68 -6.14 -17.35 -28.32
C GLU A 68 -5.98 -15.85 -28.14
N THR A 69 -6.14 -15.36 -26.91
CA THR A 69 -6.05 -13.94 -26.58
C THR A 69 -4.86 -13.70 -25.65
N PRO A 70 -3.78 -13.06 -26.12
CA PRO A 70 -2.63 -12.77 -25.29
C PRO A 70 -2.93 -11.62 -24.32
N ILE A 71 -2.65 -11.85 -23.05
CA ILE A 71 -2.76 -10.87 -21.98
C ILE A 71 -1.40 -10.70 -21.29
N GLN A 72 -1.12 -9.49 -20.83
CA GLN A 72 0.02 -9.18 -19.99
C GLN A 72 -0.47 -8.79 -18.61
N VAL A 73 0.19 -9.32 -17.59
CA VAL A 73 0.02 -8.87 -16.21
C VAL A 73 1.33 -8.26 -15.74
N VAL A 74 1.26 -7.07 -15.16
CA VAL A 74 2.41 -6.35 -14.62
C VAL A 74 2.15 -6.06 -13.16
N PHE A 75 3.05 -6.53 -12.30
CA PHE A 75 3.09 -6.22 -10.88
C PHE A 75 4.38 -5.44 -10.59
N GLN A 76 4.27 -4.28 -9.95
CA GLN A 76 5.41 -3.53 -9.48
C GLN A 76 5.56 -3.70 -7.97
N ASN A 77 6.67 -4.29 -7.53
CA ASN A 77 6.98 -4.40 -6.11
C ASN A 77 7.22 -2.99 -5.51
N PRO A 78 6.39 -2.53 -4.55
CA PRO A 78 6.54 -1.21 -3.96
C PRO A 78 7.57 -1.19 -2.83
N LEU A 79 8.05 -2.35 -2.37
CA LEU A 79 8.97 -2.46 -1.26
C LEU A 79 10.42 -2.30 -1.72
N PRO A 80 11.31 -1.76 -0.86
CA PRO A 80 12.74 -1.66 -1.15
C PRO A 80 13.44 -3.04 -1.16
N GLU A 81 12.74 -4.10 -0.77
CA GLU A 81 13.25 -5.46 -0.65
C GLU A 81 12.55 -6.40 -1.64
N ALA A 82 13.23 -7.46 -2.07
CA ALA A 82 12.67 -8.45 -2.98
C ALA A 82 11.57 -9.28 -2.29
N LEU A 83 10.40 -9.37 -2.91
CA LEU A 83 9.35 -10.29 -2.49
C LEU A 83 9.73 -11.72 -2.86
N THR A 84 9.53 -12.66 -1.94
CA THR A 84 9.76 -14.09 -2.17
C THR A 84 8.45 -14.87 -1.99
N GLY A 85 8.27 -15.93 -2.78
CA GLY A 85 7.06 -16.78 -2.69
C GLY A 85 5.79 -16.12 -3.25
N THR A 86 5.92 -15.16 -4.17
CA THR A 86 4.78 -14.45 -4.76
C THR A 86 3.96 -15.37 -5.66
N THR A 87 2.65 -15.42 -5.44
CA THR A 87 1.70 -16.16 -6.30
C THR A 87 0.74 -15.20 -6.97
N LEU A 88 0.56 -15.33 -8.28
CA LEU A 88 -0.47 -14.61 -9.03
C LEU A 88 -1.66 -15.52 -9.30
N ARG A 89 -2.86 -15.10 -8.91
CA ARG A 89 -4.11 -15.79 -9.24
C ARG A 89 -4.88 -14.95 -10.25
N MET A 90 -5.29 -15.58 -11.35
CA MET A 90 -6.08 -14.96 -12.40
C MET A 90 -7.39 -15.72 -12.54
N GLU A 91 -8.51 -15.00 -12.55
CA GLU A 91 -9.85 -15.57 -12.70
C GLU A 91 -10.70 -14.69 -13.61
N GLY A 92 -11.67 -15.28 -14.30
CA GLY A 92 -12.61 -14.53 -15.12
C GLY A 92 -13.73 -15.41 -15.63
N ALA A 93 -14.94 -14.84 -15.73
CA ALA A 93 -16.07 -15.52 -16.33
C ALA A 93 -15.77 -15.82 -17.82
N GLY A 94 -15.98 -17.07 -18.25
CA GLY A 94 -15.64 -17.51 -19.61
C GLY A 94 -14.15 -17.80 -19.84
N ILE A 95 -13.31 -17.72 -18.79
CA ILE A 95 -11.89 -18.07 -18.83
C ILE A 95 -11.68 -19.32 -17.97
N ALA A 96 -11.14 -20.40 -18.55
CA ALA A 96 -10.71 -21.57 -17.77
C ALA A 96 -9.35 -21.28 -17.12
N CYS A 97 -9.31 -20.44 -16.08
CA CYS A 97 -8.06 -20.18 -15.37
C CYS A 97 -8.08 -20.81 -13.97
N HIS A 98 -7.66 -22.08 -13.93
CA HIS A 98 -7.09 -22.70 -12.73
C HIS A 98 -5.70 -23.17 -13.12
N LYS A 99 -4.78 -22.22 -13.35
CA LYS A 99 -3.36 -22.50 -13.50
C LYS A 99 -2.59 -21.56 -12.58
N PRO A 100 -1.97 -22.05 -11.50
CA PRO A 100 -1.07 -21.23 -10.71
C PRO A 100 0.13 -20.83 -11.57
N MET A 101 0.41 -19.53 -11.66
CA MET A 101 1.65 -19.03 -12.26
C MET A 101 2.57 -18.57 -11.14
N LEU A 102 3.77 -19.11 -11.10
CA LEU A 102 4.85 -18.63 -10.25
C LEU A 102 5.43 -17.36 -10.91
N LEU A 103 5.46 -16.27 -10.16
CA LEU A 103 6.12 -15.01 -10.56
C LEU A 103 7.59 -15.02 -10.14
#